data_AF-A0AA43RN04-F1
#
_entry.id   AF-A0AA43RN04-F1
#
_cell.length_a   1.000
_cell.length_b   1.000
_cell.length_c   1.000
_cell.angle_alpha   90.00
_cell.angle_beta   90.00
_cell.angle_gamma   90.00
#
_symmetry.space_group_name_H-M   'P 1'
#
loop_
_entity.id
_entity.type
_entity.pdbx_description
1 polymer ?
#
loop_
_entity_poly.entity_id
_entity_poly.type
_entity_poly.pdbx_seq_one_letter_code
_entity_poly.pdbx_strand_id
1 'polypeptide(L)'
;MKTTIFSQISIDGKLTMGAGNSSKELFSLFSNEDMEFIHLFRGNVQGIMVGKNTILTDNPFLTNRYEENKNPIRIIPTTTFQITILYRK
;
A
#
# COMPACT_ATOMS: atom_id res chain seq x y z
N MET A 1 4.25 2.81 21.11
CA MET A 1 4.06 2.79 19.64
C MET A 1 2.88 1.89 19.34
N LYS A 2 1.85 2.40 18.65
CA LYS A 2 0.69 1.60 18.23
C LYS A 2 0.91 1.15 16.78
N THR A 3 0.70 -0.13 16.51
CA THR A 3 0.82 -0.71 15.17
C THR A 3 -0.51 -1.31 14.78
N THR A 4 -0.94 -1.04 13.54
CA THR A 4 -2.14 -1.63 12.95
C THR A 4 -1.73 -2.39 11.70
N ILE A 5 -2.21 -3.63 11.56
CA ILE A 5 -2.10 -4.37 10.31
C ILE A 5 -3.34 -4.06 9.50
N PHE A 6 -3.14 -3.58 8.28
CA PHE A 6 -4.21 -3.29 7.33
C PHE A 6 -3.97 -4.15 6.08
N SER A 7 -4.96 -4.95 5.72
CA SER A 7 -4.87 -5.85 4.57
C SER A 7 -6.23 -5.97 3.91
N GLN A 8 -6.21 -6.19 2.61
CA GLN A 8 -7.37 -6.52 1.81
C GLN A 8 -7.16 -7.91 1.27
N ILE A 9 -8.17 -8.74 1.46
CA ILE A 9 -8.16 -10.13 1.05
C ILE A 9 -9.45 -10.41 0.31
N SER A 10 -9.37 -11.31 -0.66
CA SER A 10 -10.58 -11.94 -1.18
C SER A 10 -11.24 -12.80 -0.10
N ILE A 11 -12.49 -13.19 -0.34
CA ILE A 11 -13.26 -14.04 0.59
C ILE A 11 -12.61 -15.42 0.82
N ASP A 12 -11.86 -15.93 -0.16
CA ASP A 12 -11.08 -17.16 -0.08
C ASP A 12 -9.66 -16.93 0.48
N GLY A 13 -9.35 -15.74 0.99
CA GLY A 13 -8.12 -15.43 1.72
C GLY A 13 -6.91 -15.11 0.86
N LYS A 14 -7.09 -14.79 -0.42
CA LYS A 14 -6.00 -14.42 -1.33
C LYS A 14 -5.68 -12.93 -1.25
N LEU A 15 -4.40 -12.62 -1.33
CA LEU A 15 -3.87 -11.25 -1.39
C LEU A 15 -3.56 -10.77 -2.82
N THR A 16 -3.41 -11.71 -3.75
CA THR A 16 -3.11 -11.49 -5.18
C THR A 16 -3.72 -12.63 -6.00
N MET A 17 -3.80 -12.47 -7.33
CA MET A 17 -4.26 -13.53 -8.25
C MET A 17 -3.18 -14.62 -8.52
N GLY A 18 -2.15 -14.73 -7.68
CA GLY A 18 -1.03 -15.65 -7.85
C GLY A 18 0.26 -15.14 -7.24
N ALA A 19 1.19 -16.05 -6.95
CA ALA A 19 2.48 -15.68 -6.36
C ALA A 19 3.27 -14.76 -7.30
N GLY A 20 3.70 -13.61 -6.80
CA GLY A 20 4.46 -12.61 -7.57
C GLY A 20 3.60 -11.65 -8.40
N ASN A 21 2.28 -11.87 -8.49
CA ASN A 21 1.38 -10.97 -9.20
C ASN A 21 1.10 -9.69 -8.40
N SER A 22 0.68 -8.65 -9.12
CA SER A 22 0.32 -7.37 -8.51
C SER A 22 -0.97 -7.49 -7.71
N SER A 23 -1.03 -6.79 -6.58
CA SER A 23 -2.28 -6.65 -5.82
C SER A 23 -3.32 -5.82 -6.59
N LYS A 24 -2.89 -5.01 -7.57
CA LYS A 24 -3.75 -4.09 -8.33
C LYS A 24 -4.91 -4.78 -9.05
N GLU A 25 -4.74 -6.04 -9.44
CA GLU A 25 -5.81 -6.83 -10.06
C GLU A 25 -6.99 -7.07 -9.12
N LEU A 26 -6.74 -7.22 -7.81
CA LEU A 26 -7.81 -7.28 -6.82
C LEU A 26 -8.36 -5.89 -6.52
N PHE A 27 -7.49 -4.87 -6.42
CA PHE A 27 -7.92 -3.48 -6.24
C PHE A 27 -8.83 -2.98 -7.38
N SER A 28 -8.69 -3.47 -8.61
CA SER A 28 -9.58 -3.06 -9.71
C SER A 28 -11.02 -3.54 -9.54
N LEU A 29 -11.29 -4.45 -8.61
CA LEU A 29 -12.64 -4.93 -8.28
C LEU A 29 -13.33 -4.06 -7.23
N PHE A 30 -12.62 -3.08 -6.64
CA PHE A 30 -13.13 -2.26 -5.55
C PHE A 30 -13.98 -1.10 -6.07
N SER A 31 -14.95 -0.66 -5.27
CA SER A 31 -15.71 0.53 -5.59
C SER A 31 -14.90 1.80 -5.31
N ASN A 32 -15.43 2.95 -5.73
CA ASN A 32 -14.80 4.23 -5.42
C ASN A 32 -14.79 4.52 -3.92
N GLU A 33 -15.86 4.11 -3.21
CA GLU A 33 -16.01 4.28 -1.76
C GLU A 33 -14.97 3.44 -1.00
N ASP A 34 -14.70 2.22 -1.45
CA ASP A 34 -13.65 1.37 -0.88
C ASP A 34 -12.28 2.06 -1.01
N MET A 35 -11.97 2.55 -2.21
CA MET A 35 -10.72 3.26 -2.50
C MET A 35 -10.56 4.51 -1.65
N GLU A 36 -11.62 5.29 -1.52
CA GLU A 36 -11.65 6.48 -0.66
C GLU A 36 -11.37 6.12 0.81
N PHE A 37 -12.05 5.12 1.35
CA PHE A 37 -11.83 4.66 2.72
C PHE A 37 -10.37 4.30 2.99
N ILE A 38 -9.74 3.56 2.06
CA ILE A 38 -8.34 3.15 2.18
C ILE A 38 -7.43 4.37 2.19
N HIS A 39 -7.66 5.32 1.29
CA HIS A 39 -6.83 6.52 1.19
C HIS A 39 -6.99 7.45 2.40
N LEU A 40 -8.20 7.64 2.91
CA LEU A 40 -8.47 8.39 4.14
C LEU A 40 -7.83 7.72 5.36
N PHE A 41 -7.88 6.38 5.45
CA PHE A 41 -7.22 5.64 6.52
C PHE A 41 -5.72 5.93 6.60
N ARG A 42 -5.05 6.15 5.47
CA ARG A 42 -3.63 6.55 5.43
C ARG A 42 -3.36 7.88 6.12
N GLY A 43 -4.33 8.78 6.15
CA GLY A 43 -4.24 10.06 6.85
C GLY A 43 -4.33 9.95 8.37
N ASN A 44 -4.77 8.80 8.90
CA ASN A 44 -4.91 8.56 10.34
C ASN A 44 -3.66 7.95 10.97
N VAL A 45 -2.62 7.63 10.18
CA VAL A 45 -1.39 7.01 10.65
C VAL A 45 -0.18 7.91 10.40
N GLN A 46 0.81 7.83 11.28
CA GLN A 46 2.05 8.60 11.13
C GLN A 46 2.99 8.00 10.08
N GLY A 47 2.89 6.69 9.85
CA GLY A 47 3.73 5.99 8.88
C GLY A 47 3.07 4.74 8.33
N ILE A 48 3.42 4.40 7.09
CA ILE A 48 3.02 3.17 6.41
C ILE A 48 4.28 2.37 6.10
N MET A 49 4.24 1.09 6.46
CA MET A 49 5.31 0.15 6.19
C MET A 49 4.85 -0.88 5.15
N VAL A 50 5.65 -1.08 4.10
CA VAL A 50 5.45 -2.16 3.12
C VAL A 50 6.79 -2.80 2.76
N GLY A 51 6.77 -4.11 2.47
CA GLY A 51 7.98 -4.82 2.06
C GLY A 51 8.50 -4.40 0.69
N LYS A 52 9.80 -4.58 0.44
CA LYS A 52 10.44 -4.21 -0.84
C LYS A 52 9.77 -4.85 -2.07
N ASN A 53 9.23 -6.06 -1.95
CA ASN A 53 8.59 -6.74 -3.08
C ASN A 53 7.31 -6.02 -3.51
N THR A 54 6.52 -5.51 -2.57
CA THR A 54 5.35 -4.67 -2.86
C THR A 54 5.76 -3.40 -3.61
N ILE A 55 6.91 -2.81 -3.26
CA ILE A 55 7.45 -1.64 -3.96
C ILE A 55 7.82 -1.97 -5.41
N LEU A 56 8.52 -3.08 -5.62
CA LEU A 56 8.97 -3.50 -6.95
C LEU A 56 7.81 -3.96 -7.85
N THR A 57 6.83 -4.68 -7.29
CA THR A 57 5.70 -5.23 -8.04
C THR A 57 4.60 -4.19 -8.27
N ASP A 58 4.18 -3.46 -7.23
CA ASP A 58 3.02 -2.57 -7.31
C ASP A 58 3.40 -1.11 -7.56
N ASN A 59 4.63 -0.69 -7.26
CA ASN A 59 5.08 0.71 -7.31
C ASN A 59 4.02 1.72 -6.77
N PRO A 60 3.52 1.54 -5.53
CA PRO A 60 2.43 2.35 -5.00
C PRO A 60 2.93 3.72 -4.54
N PHE A 61 2.08 4.75 -4.57
CA PHE A 61 2.43 6.08 -4.02
C PHE A 61 2.39 6.14 -2.48
N LEU A 62 1.55 5.29 -1.86
CA LEU A 62 1.32 5.24 -0.41
C LEU A 62 0.87 6.58 0.21
N THR A 63 0.14 7.39 -0.54
CA THR A 63 -0.37 8.71 -0.14
C THR A 63 -1.87 8.67 0.23
N ASN A 64 -2.28 9.62 1.07
CA ASN A 64 -3.68 10.03 1.20
C ASN A 64 -3.99 10.96 0.01
N ARG A 65 -5.04 10.64 -0.75
CA ARG A 65 -5.42 11.37 -1.98
C ARG A 65 -6.66 12.24 -1.80
N TYR A 66 -7.28 12.22 -0.62
CA TYR A 66 -8.56 12.89 -0.36
C TYR A 66 -8.43 14.00 0.69
N GLU A 67 -7.35 14.05 1.46
CA GLU A 67 -7.06 15.14 2.39
C GLU A 67 -5.66 15.73 2.14
N GLU A 68 -5.57 17.05 2.13
CA GLU A 68 -4.30 17.75 2.01
C GLU A 68 -3.45 17.61 3.28
N ASN A 69 -2.13 17.58 3.10
CA ASN A 69 -1.13 17.56 4.18
C ASN A 69 -1.22 16.38 5.18
N LYS A 70 -1.95 15.31 4.83
CA LYS A 70 -2.05 14.08 5.65
C LYS A 70 -1.35 12.87 5.00
N ASN A 71 -0.20 13.09 4.37
CA ASN A 71 0.60 12.00 3.83
C ASN A 71 1.48 11.37 4.91
N PRO A 72 1.40 10.04 5.12
CA PRO A 72 2.20 9.36 6.13
C PRO A 72 3.65 9.20 5.68
N ILE A 73 4.55 9.00 6.65
CA ILE A 73 5.94 8.62 6.38
C ILE A 73 5.95 7.22 5.75
N ARG A 74 6.68 7.05 4.63
CA ARG A 74 6.80 5.77 3.92
C ARG A 74 8.03 5.02 4.42
N ILE A 75 7.83 3.83 4.98
CA ILE A 75 8.87 3.00 5.58
C ILE A 75 9.00 1.71 4.77
N ILE A 76 10.19 1.43 4.25
CA ILE A 76 10.45 0.23 3.46
C ILE A 76 11.57 -0.57 4.13
N PRO A 77 11.25 -1.54 4.99
CA PRO A 77 12.26 -2.41 5.57
C PRO A 77 12.89 -3.27 4.47
N THR A 78 14.21 -3.28 4.43
CA THR A 78 14.96 -4.13 3.52
C THR A 78 16.30 -4.50 4.12
N THR A 79 16.73 -5.75 3.92
CA THR A 79 18.07 -6.21 4.29
C THR A 79 19.13 -5.78 3.27
N THR A 80 18.72 -5.44 2.05
CA THR A 80 19.58 -4.98 0.95
C THR A 80 19.03 -3.69 0.34
N PHE A 81 19.86 -2.70 0.00
CA PHE A 81 19.41 -1.45 -0.63
C PHE A 81 19.11 -1.62 -2.13
N GLN A 82 18.33 -2.64 -2.48
CA GLN A 82 17.93 -3.01 -3.85
C GLN A 82 16.54 -2.45 -4.17
N ILE A 83 16.39 -1.14 -4.07
CA ILE A 83 15.18 -0.42 -4.47
C ILE A 83 15.61 0.60 -5.52
N THR A 84 15.04 0.54 -6.71
CA THR A 84 15.37 1.50 -7.78
C THR A 84 14.94 2.91 -7.36
N ILE A 85 15.86 3.88 -7.46
CA ILE A 85 15.65 5.30 -7.09
C ILE A 85 14.54 5.98 -7.91
N LEU A 86 14.05 5.34 -8.98
CA LEU A 86 12.87 5.78 -9.74
C LEU A 86 11.54 5.63 -8.98
N TYR A 87 11.56 5.26 -7.69
CA TYR A 87 10.38 5.28 -6.85
C TYR A 87 9.79 6.70 -6.86
N ARG A 88 8.63 6.83 -7.52
CA ARG A 88 8.02 8.13 -7.82
C ARG A 88 7.72 8.85 -6.51
N LYS A 89 8.29 10.04 -6.34
CA LYS A 89 8.01 10.94 -5.21
C LYS A 89 6.53 11.29 -5.15
#